data_AF-A0A3C0YMP5-F1
#
_entry.id   AF-A0A3C0YMP5-F1
#
_cell.length_a   1.000
_cell.length_b   1.000
_cell.length_c   1.000
_cell.angle_alpha   90.00
_cell.angle_beta   90.00
_cell.angle_gamma   90.00
#
_symmetry.space_group_name_H-M   'P 1'
#
loop_
_entity.id
_entity.type
_entity.pdbx_description
1 polymer ?
#
loop_
_entity_poly.entity_id
_entity_poly.type
_entity_poly.pdbx_seq_one_letter_code
_entity_poly.pdbx_strand_id
1 'polypeptide(L)'
;MEFIPGLARWLHIVAGITWIGLLYYFNLVQIPALKDAAADGSAAGITKHVAPRALLWFRWAAVATWLAGAAILQENFISAFTLQTGYEGIGIG
;
A
#
# COMPACT_ATOMS: atom_id res chain seq x y z
N MET A 1 -5.85 -15.56 22.59
CA MET A 1 -4.74 -14.59 22.49
C MET A 1 -5.14 -13.51 21.49
N GLU A 2 -5.82 -12.47 21.98
CA GLU A 2 -6.45 -11.38 21.18
C GLU A 2 -5.46 -10.31 20.68
N PHE A 3 -4.22 -10.31 21.17
CA PHE A 3 -3.23 -9.27 20.87
C PHE A 3 -2.67 -9.31 19.44
N ILE A 4 -2.54 -10.50 18.85
CA ILE A 4 -2.00 -10.68 17.48
C ILE A 4 -2.96 -10.05 16.43
N PRO A 5 -4.28 -10.30 16.47
CA PRO A 5 -5.24 -9.60 15.62
C PRO A 5 -5.19 -8.08 15.76
N GLY A 6 -5.02 -7.56 16.98
CA GLY A 6 -4.99 -6.11 17.23
C GLY A 6 -3.81 -5.40 16.58
N LEU A 7 -2.58 -5.93 16.79
CA LEU A 7 -1.37 -5.36 16.19
C LEU A 7 -1.36 -5.52 14.66
N ALA A 8 -1.76 -6.69 14.16
CA ALA A 8 -1.84 -6.94 12.72
C ALA A 8 -2.84 -5.99 12.04
N ARG A 9 -4.01 -5.75 12.66
CA ARG A 9 -4.99 -4.79 12.17
C ARG A 9 -4.45 -3.36 12.14
N TRP A 10 -3.78 -2.93 13.21
CA TRP A 10 -3.17 -1.60 13.24
C TRP A 10 -2.11 -1.43 12.15
N LEU A 11 -1.21 -2.42 11.99
CA LEU A 11 -0.20 -2.41 10.93
C LEU A 11 -0.83 -2.41 9.53
N HIS A 12 -1.86 -3.22 9.31
CA HIS A 12 -2.57 -3.27 8.03
C HIS A 12 -3.16 -1.91 7.65
N ILE A 13 -3.80 -1.22 8.60
CA ILE A 13 -4.42 0.08 8.36
C ILE A 13 -3.36 1.15 8.07
N VAL A 14 -2.33 1.27 8.91
CA VAL A 14 -1.30 2.31 8.76
C VAL A 14 -0.48 2.08 7.48
N ALA A 15 -0.11 0.84 7.19
CA ALA A 15 0.57 0.49 5.95
C ALA A 15 -0.33 0.75 4.74
N GLY A 16 -1.63 0.43 4.82
CA GLY A 16 -2.60 0.68 3.76
C GLY A 16 -2.76 2.16 3.45
N ILE A 17 -2.88 3.00 4.48
CA ILE A 17 -2.92 4.47 4.33
C ILE A 17 -1.65 4.96 3.63
N THR A 18 -0.48 4.46 4.04
CA THR A 18 0.80 4.84 3.44
C THR A 18 0.89 4.39 1.98
N TRP A 19 0.45 3.17 1.67
CA TRP A 19 0.48 2.61 0.32
C TRP A 19 -0.42 3.40 -0.63
N ILE A 20 -1.70 3.59 -0.26
CA ILE A 20 -2.67 4.33 -1.08
C ILE A 20 -2.33 5.82 -1.14
N GLY A 21 -1.83 6.40 -0.04
CA GLY A 21 -1.35 7.79 -0.03
C GLY A 21 -0.21 8.03 -1.03
N LEU A 22 0.76 7.11 -1.10
CA LEU A 22 1.83 7.18 -2.10
C LEU A 22 1.32 6.92 -3.52
N LEU A 23 0.32 6.05 -3.70
CA LEU A 23 -0.34 5.87 -4.99
C LEU A 23 -0.96 7.18 -5.49
N TYR A 24 -1.68 7.90 -4.64
CA TYR A 24 -2.25 9.20 -4.98
C TYR A 24 -1.18 10.25 -5.21
N TYR A 25 -0.12 10.27 -4.40
CA TYR A 25 1.03 11.14 -4.64
C TYR A 25 1.61 10.91 -6.04
N PHE A 26 1.85 9.66 -6.45
CA PHE A 26 2.40 9.40 -7.79
C PHE A 26 1.47 9.87 -8.91
N ASN A 27 0.19 9.50 -8.84
CA ASN A 27 -0.76 9.73 -9.93
C ASN A 27 -1.20 11.20 -10.02
N LEU A 28 -1.52 11.81 -8.89
CA LEU A 28 -2.13 13.14 -8.85
C LEU A 28 -1.10 14.27 -8.72
N VAL A 29 0.07 13.99 -8.14
CA VAL A 29 1.07 15.02 -7.80
C VAL A 29 2.36 14.86 -8.59
N GLN A 30 3.04 13.71 -8.48
CA GLN A 30 4.38 13.53 -9.05
C GLN A 30 4.37 13.55 -10.58
N ILE A 31 3.41 12.88 -11.23
CA ILE A 31 3.36 12.81 -12.70
C ILE A 31 3.17 14.22 -13.31
N PRO A 32 2.19 15.03 -12.89
CA PRO A 32 2.08 16.41 -13.36
C PRO A 32 3.33 17.24 -13.03
N ALA A 33 3.83 17.18 -11.79
CA ALA A 33 5.02 17.94 -11.39
C ALA A 33 6.28 17.56 -12.19
N LEU A 34 6.44 16.30 -12.58
CA LEU A 34 7.52 15.86 -13.44
C LEU A 34 7.45 16.46 -14.84
N LYS A 35 6.23 16.61 -15.39
CA LYS A 35 6.02 17.24 -16.69
C LYS A 35 6.47 18.71 -16.65
N ASP A 36 6.07 19.43 -15.61
CA ASP A 36 6.43 20.84 -15.45
C ASP A 36 7.93 20.99 -15.18
N ALA A 37 8.49 20.18 -14.27
CA ALA A 37 9.93 20.18 -13.97
C ALA A 37 10.80 19.76 -15.16
N ALA A 38 10.28 18.98 -16.11
CA ALA A 38 10.99 18.64 -17.34
C ALA A 38 11.10 19.85 -18.28
N ALA A 39 10.07 20.69 -18.35
CA ALA A 39 10.12 21.94 -19.12
C ALA A 39 11.14 22.93 -18.54
N ASP A 40 11.30 22.94 -17.22
CA ASP A 40 12.20 23.84 -16.49
C ASP A 40 13.63 23.25 -16.31
N GLY A 41 13.89 22.04 -16.84
CA GLY A 41 15.19 21.36 -16.69
C GLY A 41 15.52 20.86 -15.27
N SER A 42 14.57 20.89 -14.34
CA SER A 42 14.72 20.54 -12.93
C SER A 42 14.25 19.12 -12.57
N ALA A 43 13.73 18.35 -13.54
CA ALA A 43 13.17 17.01 -13.33
C ALA A 43 14.12 16.03 -12.61
N ALA A 44 15.43 16.19 -12.77
CA ALA A 44 16.44 15.39 -12.07
C ALA A 44 16.28 15.45 -10.54
N GLY A 45 15.82 16.56 -9.97
CA GLY A 45 15.54 16.68 -8.55
C GLY A 45 14.50 15.67 -8.07
N ILE A 46 13.43 15.50 -8.85
CA ILE A 46 12.35 14.55 -8.54
C ILE A 46 12.81 13.12 -8.81
N THR A 47 13.36 12.83 -10.00
CA THR A 47 13.69 11.46 -10.41
C THR A 47 14.89 10.87 -9.66
N LYS A 48 15.87 11.69 -9.26
CA LYS A 48 17.07 11.21 -8.55
C LYS A 48 16.88 11.13 -7.04
N HIS A 49 16.13 12.06 -6.45
CA HIS A 49 16.07 12.18 -4.98
C HIS A 49 14.73 11.76 -4.40
N VAL A 50 13.60 12.07 -5.05
CA VAL A 50 12.27 11.85 -4.47
C VAL A 50 11.70 10.49 -4.88
N ALA A 51 11.63 10.24 -6.19
CA ALA A 51 11.00 9.04 -6.74
C ALA A 51 11.55 7.72 -6.17
N PRO A 52 12.88 7.52 -6.01
CA PRO A 52 13.40 6.26 -5.48
C PRO A 52 12.98 6.00 -4.03
N ARG A 53 12.89 7.04 -3.19
CA ARG A 53 12.45 6.91 -1.80
C ARG A 53 10.95 6.63 -1.73
N ALA A 54 10.16 7.38 -2.50
CA ALA A 54 8.73 7.16 -2.59
C ALA A 54 8.41 5.73 -3.07
N LEU A 55 9.14 5.22 -4.08
CA LEU A 55 8.97 3.85 -4.58
C LEU A 55 9.40 2.79 -3.56
N LEU A 56 10.47 3.03 -2.80
CA LEU A 56 10.88 2.13 -1.73
C LEU A 56 9.78 2.00 -0.67
N TRP A 57 9.25 3.13 -0.20
CA TRP A 57 8.15 3.15 0.77
C TRP A 57 6.87 2.55 0.21
N PHE A 58 6.52 2.87 -1.03
CA PHE A 58 5.34 2.30 -1.70
C PHE A 58 5.39 0.78 -1.74
N ARG A 59 6.55 0.21 -2.15
CA ARG A 59 6.75 -1.24 -2.22
C ARG A 59 6.60 -1.90 -0.86
N TRP A 60 7.29 -1.38 0.16
CA TRP A 60 7.27 -1.99 1.48
C TRP A 60 5.97 -1.75 2.23
N ALA A 61 5.29 -0.63 2.01
CA ALA A 61 3.95 -0.39 2.54
C ALA A 61 2.93 -1.37 1.93
N ALA A 62 3.00 -1.62 0.61
CA ALA A 62 2.15 -2.63 -0.04
C ALA A 62 2.37 -4.03 0.54
N VAL A 63 3.64 -4.46 0.66
CA VAL A 63 4.00 -5.75 1.26
C VAL A 63 3.53 -5.85 2.71
N ALA A 64 3.77 -4.82 3.53
CA ALA A 64 3.34 -4.79 4.92
C ALA A 64 1.82 -4.86 5.06
N THR A 65 1.09 -4.12 4.21
CA THR A 65 -0.38 -4.17 4.17
C THR A 65 -0.85 -5.59 3.86
N TRP A 66 -0.31 -6.22 2.82
CA TRP A 66 -0.71 -7.57 2.44
C TRP A 66 -0.38 -8.61 3.52
N LEU A 67 0.83 -8.60 4.07
CA LEU A 67 1.26 -9.55 5.12
C LEU A 67 0.45 -9.37 6.40
N ALA A 68 0.18 -8.14 6.81
CA ALA A 68 -0.66 -7.88 7.97
C ALA A 68 -2.12 -8.32 7.72
N GLY A 69 -2.63 -8.13 6.50
CA GLY A 69 -3.95 -8.64 6.10
C GLY A 69 -4.03 -10.16 6.15
N ALA A 70 -3.02 -10.83 5.62
CA ALA A 70 -2.88 -12.29 5.70
C ALA A 70 -2.85 -12.78 7.16
N ALA A 71 -2.12 -12.09 8.03
CA ALA A 71 -2.05 -12.43 9.45
C ALA A 71 -3.39 -12.23 10.19
N ILE A 72 -4.23 -11.27 9.77
CA ILE A 72 -5.59 -11.07 10.32
C ILE A 72 -6.50 -12.25 9.98
N LEU A 73 -6.31 -12.90 8.82
CA LEU A 73 -7.15 -14.01 8.38
C LEU A 73 -6.90 -15.31 9.15
N GLN A 74 -5.72 -15.49 9.76
CA GLN A 74 -5.36 -16.65 10.58
C GLN A 74 -5.74 -18.00 9.92
N GLU A 75 -6.45 -18.89 10.62
CA GLU A 75 -6.91 -20.18 10.09
C GLU A 75 -7.80 -20.06 8.84
N ASN A 76 -8.43 -18.90 8.64
CA ASN A 76 -9.33 -18.66 7.51
C ASN A 76 -8.60 -18.19 6.25
N PHE A 77 -7.27 -18.08 6.27
CA PHE A 77 -6.48 -17.61 5.12
C PHE A 77 -6.79 -18.40 3.84
N ILE A 78 -6.78 -19.74 3.90
CA ILE A 78 -7.07 -20.58 2.73
C ILE A 78 -8.53 -20.41 2.29
N SER A 79 -9.48 -20.40 3.22
CA SER A 79 -10.90 -20.21 2.93
C SER A 79 -11.17 -18.87 2.24
N ALA A 80 -10.48 -17.80 2.67
CA ALA A 80 -10.55 -16.47 2.07
C ALA A 80 -10.00 -16.44 0.63
N PHE A 81 -8.80 -16.99 0.39
CA PHE A 81 -8.19 -16.98 -0.94
C PHE A 81 -8.77 -18.02 -1.92
N THR A 82 -9.55 -18.98 -1.43
CA THR A 82 -10.27 -19.96 -2.26
C THR A 82 -11.77 -19.67 -2.38
N LEU A 83 -12.24 -18.54 -1.84
CA LEU A 83 -13.63 -18.08 -1.92
C LEU A 83 -14.63 -19.14 -1.44
N GLN A 84 -14.33 -19.79 -0.31
CA GLN A 84 -15.25 -20.76 0.30
C GLN A 84 -16.51 -20.06 0.82
N THR A 85 -17.54 -20.85 1.11
CA THR A 85 -18.81 -20.35 1.65
C THR A 85 -18.61 -19.47 2.89
N GLY A 86 -19.04 -18.21 2.81
CA GLY A 86 -18.87 -17.19 3.84
C GLY A 86 -17.66 -16.25 3.64
N TYR A 87 -16.85 -16.46 2.61
CA TYR A 87 -15.65 -15.67 2.28
C TYR A 87 -15.63 -15.14 0.84
N GLU A 88 -16.74 -15.24 0.11
CA GLU A 88 -16.83 -14.83 -1.30
C GLU A 88 -16.80 -13.31 -1.46
N GLY A 89 -17.21 -12.57 -0.43
CA GLY A 89 -17.19 -11.11 -0.39
C GLY A 89 -15.78 -10.58 -0.15
N ILE A 90 -15.05 -10.26 -1.22
CA ILE A 90 -13.83 -9.45 -1.13
C ILE A 90 -14.20 -7.98 -1.32
N GLY A 91 -14.02 -7.17 -0.27
CA GLY A 91 -14.14 -5.70 -0.36
C GLY A 91 -15.57 -5.14 -0.32
N ILE A 92 -16.56 -5.98 -0.03
CA ILE A 92 -17.92 -5.53 0.29
C ILE A 92 -18.04 -5.59 1.81
N GLY A 93 -17.84 -4.43 2.44
CA GLY A 93 -18.31 -4.20 3.81
C GLY A 93 -19.83 -4.03 3.83
#